data_AF-A0A6P6BTP6-F1
#
_entry.id   AF-A0A6P6BTP6-F1
#
_cell.length_a   1.000
_cell.length_b   1.000
_cell.length_c   1.000
_cell.angle_alpha   90.00
_cell.angle_beta   90.00
_cell.angle_gamma   90.00
#
_symmetry.space_group_name_H-M   'P 1'
#
loop_
_entity.id
_entity.type
_entity.pdbx_description
1 polymer ?
#
loop_
_entity_poly.entity_id
_entity_poly.type
_entity_poly.pdbx_seq_one_letter_code
_entity_poly.pdbx_strand_id
1 'polypeptide(L)'
;IVSWDRFASLQQAQDLVSCLGGRVLSGVCRRLATDFRHCRGGLPDLVVWSSRNRRFKLVEVKGPSDRLSHKQMTWLHELQKLGADVEVCHVAAVGAKSKSVA
;
A
#
# COMPACT_ATOMS: atom_id res chain seq x y z
N ILE A 1 13.00 3.96 -12.17
CA ILE A 1 12.58 4.19 -10.76
C ILE A 1 11.35 5.09 -10.72
N VAL A 2 11.36 6.23 -11.42
CA VAL A 2 10.22 7.15 -11.47
C VAL A 2 9.26 6.77 -12.60
N SER A 3 7.98 6.64 -12.27
CA SER A 3 6.87 6.56 -13.22
C SER A 3 6.09 7.88 -13.13
N TRP A 4 6.20 8.72 -14.16
CA TRP A 4 5.70 10.10 -14.15
C TRP A 4 4.17 10.20 -14.19
N ASP A 5 3.52 9.15 -14.66
CA ASP A 5 2.08 8.96 -14.75
C ASP A 5 1.47 8.36 -13.47
N ARG A 6 2.30 7.98 -12.48
CA ARG A 6 1.83 7.35 -11.23
C ARG A 6 0.97 8.28 -10.38
N PHE A 7 1.28 9.57 -10.42
CA PHE A 7 0.54 10.61 -9.72
C PHE A 7 -0.12 11.52 -10.77
N ALA A 8 -1.36 11.93 -10.51
CA ALA A 8 -2.10 12.82 -11.40
C ALA A 8 -1.51 14.24 -11.43
N SER A 9 -0.79 14.64 -10.37
CA SER A 9 -0.13 15.94 -10.28
C SER A 9 1.00 15.92 -9.24
N LEU A 10 1.88 16.92 -9.31
CA LEU A 10 2.89 17.17 -8.28
C LEU A 10 2.25 17.34 -6.88
N GLN A 11 1.13 18.05 -6.81
CA GLN A 11 0.42 18.29 -5.55
C GLN A 11 -0.02 16.98 -4.90
N GLN A 12 -0.52 16.02 -5.68
CA GLN A 12 -0.92 14.71 -5.16
C GLN A 12 0.27 13.98 -4.53
N ALA A 13 1.44 14.03 -5.17
CA ALA A 13 2.66 13.43 -4.62
C ALA A 13 3.10 14.14 -3.32
N GLN A 14 3.06 15.47 -3.29
CA GLN A 14 3.38 16.28 -2.10
C GLN A 14 2.45 15.99 -0.92
N ASP A 15 1.15 15.86 -1.17
CA ASP A 15 0.15 15.53 -0.16
C ASP A 15 0.41 14.13 0.43
N LEU A 16 0.71 13.15 -0.43
CA LEU A 16 1.00 11.80 0.02
C LEU A 16 2.27 11.76 0.89
N VAL A 17 3.38 12.36 0.45
CA VAL A 17 4.62 12.35 1.26
C VAL A 17 4.46 13.09 2.58
N SER A 18 3.60 14.12 2.61
CA SER A 18 3.24 14.84 3.84
C SER A 18 2.45 13.95 4.82
N CYS A 19 1.63 13.02 4.31
CA CYS A 19 0.91 12.06 5.14
C CYS A 19 1.80 10.90 5.61
N LEU A 20 2.65 10.36 4.73
CA LEU A 20 3.57 9.25 5.07
C LEU A 20 4.59 9.65 6.14
N GLY A 21 5.07 10.89 6.08
CA GLY A 21 6.05 11.43 7.00
C GLY A 21 7.47 10.89 6.80
N GLY A 22 8.44 11.60 7.37
CA GLY A 22 9.86 11.33 7.14
C GLY A 22 10.34 9.96 7.61
N ARG A 23 9.79 9.43 8.71
CA ARG A 23 10.22 8.15 9.29
C ARG A 23 9.94 6.97 8.35
N VAL A 24 8.71 6.89 7.84
CA VAL A 24 8.29 5.80 6.94
C VAL A 24 9.02 5.92 5.60
N LEU A 25 9.08 7.13 5.03
CA LEU A 25 9.82 7.38 3.79
C LEU A 25 11.30 7.01 3.91
N SER A 26 11.97 7.41 5.00
CA SER A 26 13.38 7.06 5.24
C SER A 26 13.58 5.55 5.31
N GLY A 27 12.71 4.82 6.03
CA GLY A 27 12.80 3.36 6.14
C GLY A 27 12.60 2.65 4.80
N VAL A 28 11.59 3.05 4.03
CA VAL A 28 11.31 2.50 2.70
C VAL A 28 12.47 2.79 1.75
N CYS A 29 12.92 4.05 1.66
CA CYS A 29 14.05 4.44 0.80
C CYS A 29 15.34 3.71 1.18
N ARG A 30 15.65 3.58 2.47
CA ARG A 30 16.83 2.84 2.95
C ARG A 30 16.79 1.39 2.50
N ARG A 31 15.65 0.72 2.66
CA ARG A 31 15.48 -0.69 2.28
C ARG A 31 15.63 -0.87 0.76
N LEU A 32 15.00 0.02 -0.02
CA LEU A 32 15.11 0.02 -1.49
C LEU A 32 16.54 0.33 -1.96
N ALA A 33 17.25 1.24 -1.31
CA ALA A 33 18.63 1.58 -1.66
C ALA A 33 19.63 0.47 -1.28
N THR A 34 19.37 -0.26 -0.19
CA THR A 34 20.24 -1.35 0.28
C THR A 34 20.19 -2.55 -0.67
N ASP A 35 19.00 -2.94 -1.13
CA ASP A 35 18.85 -4.06 -2.06
C ASP A 35 17.59 -3.90 -2.93
N PHE A 36 17.71 -3.05 -3.96
CA PHE A 36 16.59 -2.74 -4.83
C PHE A 36 16.04 -3.98 -5.55
N ARG A 37 16.92 -4.89 -6.00
CA ARG A 37 16.52 -6.05 -6.80
C ARG A 37 15.60 -6.98 -6.02
N HIS A 38 15.89 -7.21 -4.75
CA HIS A 38 15.09 -8.10 -3.91
C HIS A 38 13.96 -7.39 -3.18
N CYS A 39 14.09 -6.09 -2.90
CA CYS A 39 13.11 -5.32 -2.13
C CYS A 39 12.05 -4.62 -2.99
N ARG A 40 12.25 -4.42 -4.30
CA ARG A 40 11.25 -3.76 -5.16
C ARG A 40 9.92 -4.50 -5.28
N GLY A 41 9.87 -5.79 -4.95
CA GLY A 41 8.66 -6.61 -4.97
C GLY A 41 8.10 -6.84 -3.57
N GLY A 42 6.77 -6.94 -3.47
CA GLY A 42 6.06 -7.24 -2.24
C GLY A 42 5.65 -6.02 -1.40
N LEU A 43 5.83 -4.81 -1.91
CA LEU A 43 5.15 -3.63 -1.34
C LEU A 43 3.62 -3.81 -1.43
N PRO A 44 2.84 -3.26 -0.49
CA PRO A 44 1.39 -3.32 -0.53
C PRO A 44 0.80 -2.74 -1.82
N ASP A 45 -0.28 -3.33 -2.31
CA ASP A 45 -0.95 -2.93 -3.55
C ASP A 45 -1.43 -1.47 -3.55
N LEU A 46 -1.93 -1.00 -2.41
CA LEU A 46 -2.56 0.30 -2.28
C LEU A 46 -1.91 1.14 -1.18
N VAL A 47 -1.92 2.45 -1.41
CA VAL A 47 -1.83 3.46 -0.37
C VAL A 47 -3.10 4.30 -0.41
N VAL A 48 -3.76 4.42 0.73
CA VAL A 48 -4.95 5.25 0.89
C VAL A 48 -4.67 6.28 1.97
N TRP A 49 -5.09 7.52 1.76
CA TRP A 49 -4.83 8.59 2.73
C TRP A 49 -5.96 9.62 2.72
N SER A 50 -6.03 10.40 3.79
CA SER A 50 -6.86 11.59 3.86
C SER A 50 -5.98 12.80 4.16
N SER A 51 -5.93 13.71 3.19
CA SER A 51 -5.19 14.97 3.30
C SER A 51 -5.67 15.83 4.47
N ARG A 52 -6.97 15.76 4.81
CA ARG A 52 -7.58 16.53 5.90
C ARG A 52 -7.10 16.07 7.29
N ASN A 53 -7.02 14.77 7.52
CA ASN A 53 -6.67 14.21 8.84
C ASN A 53 -5.21 13.74 8.93
N ARG A 54 -4.44 13.87 7.83
CA ARG A 54 -3.05 13.41 7.69
C ARG A 54 -2.85 11.95 8.12
N ARG A 55 -3.85 11.11 7.90
CA ARG A 55 -3.75 9.67 8.10
C ARG A 55 -3.57 8.98 6.75
N PHE A 56 -2.80 7.90 6.77
CA PHE A 56 -2.66 6.99 5.65
C PHE A 56 -2.73 5.55 6.14
N LYS A 57 -2.99 4.64 5.22
CA LYS A 57 -2.92 3.20 5.41
C LYS A 57 -2.33 2.55 4.16
N LEU A 58 -1.48 1.56 4.37
CA LEU A 58 -0.91 0.73 3.30
C LEU A 58 -1.67 -0.60 3.29
N VAL A 59 -2.28 -0.93 2.15
CA VAL A 59 -3.23 -2.04 2.07
C VAL A 59 -2.76 -3.05 1.03
N GLU A 60 -2.64 -4.30 1.45
CA GLU A 60 -2.43 -5.44 0.57
C GLU A 60 -3.78 -6.12 0.32
N VAL A 61 -4.18 -6.26 -0.94
CA VAL A 61 -5.50 -6.82 -1.29
C VAL A 61 -5.34 -8.29 -1.65
N LYS A 62 -6.22 -9.13 -1.11
CA LYS A 62 -6.23 -10.57 -1.39
C LYS A 62 -7.60 -11.00 -1.88
N GLY A 63 -7.62 -11.61 -3.06
CA GLY A 63 -8.81 -12.28 -3.57
C GLY A 63 -9.16 -13.56 -2.77
N PRO A 64 -10.27 -14.23 -3.12
CA PRO A 64 -10.82 -15.35 -2.35
C PRO A 64 -9.85 -16.52 -2.10
N SER A 65 -8.92 -16.76 -3.02
CA SER A 65 -7.96 -17.87 -2.95
C SER A 65 -6.51 -17.39 -2.77
N ASP A 66 -6.31 -16.08 -2.62
CA ASP A 66 -4.97 -15.50 -2.57
C ASP A 66 -4.42 -15.54 -1.16
N ARG A 67 -3.10 -15.76 -1.07
CA ARG A 67 -2.35 -15.71 0.18
C ARG A 67 -1.25 -14.68 0.09
N LEU A 68 -0.79 -14.22 1.25
CA LEU A 68 0.41 -13.38 1.34
C LEU A 68 1.64 -14.20 0.94
N SER A 69 2.44 -13.64 0.04
CA SER A 69 3.79 -14.15 -0.22
C SER A 69 4.73 -13.80 0.94
N HIS A 70 5.84 -14.54 1.07
CA HIS A 70 6.89 -14.24 2.06
C HIS A 70 7.44 -12.80 1.94
N LYS A 71 7.54 -12.28 0.70
CA LYS A 71 8.00 -10.91 0.47
C LYS A 71 6.98 -9.88 0.97
N GLN A 72 5.68 -10.11 0.74
CA GLN A 72 4.61 -9.26 1.26
C GLN A 72 4.57 -9.27 2.79
N MET A 73 4.64 -10.45 3.42
CA MET A 73 4.71 -10.56 4.88
C MET A 73 5.91 -9.77 5.45
N THR A 74 7.08 -9.88 4.80
CA THR A 74 8.27 -9.13 5.20
C THR A 74 8.04 -7.62 5.11
N TRP A 75 7.46 -7.13 4.00
CA TRP A 75 7.19 -5.71 3.85
C TRP A 75 6.15 -5.18 4.85
N LEU A 76 5.05 -5.90 5.05
CA LEU A 76 4.03 -5.50 6.03
C LEU A 76 4.62 -5.37 7.43
N HIS A 77 5.43 -6.34 7.86
CA HIS A 77 6.10 -6.32 9.16
C HIS A 77 7.08 -5.14 9.28
N GLU A 78 7.86 -4.86 8.24
CA GLU A 78 8.83 -3.75 8.25
C GLU A 78 8.14 -2.38 8.22
N LEU A 79 7.05 -2.24 7.48
CA LEU A 79 6.23 -1.03 7.47
C LEU A 79 5.58 -0.80 8.84
N GLN A 80 5.07 -1.85 9.48
CA GLN A 80 4.52 -1.78 10.83
C GLN A 80 5.57 -1.36 11.86
N LYS A 81 6.81 -1.88 11.77
CA LYS A 81 7.95 -1.42 12.61
C LYS A 81 8.30 0.05 12.41
N LEU A 82 8.10 0.58 11.21
CA LEU A 82 8.29 2.00 10.92
C LEU A 82 7.14 2.88 11.46
N GLY A 83 6.08 2.27 12.00
CA GLY A 83 4.91 2.94 12.54
C GLY A 83 3.82 3.24 11.51
N ALA A 84 3.88 2.61 10.33
CA ALA A 84 2.81 2.71 9.34
C ALA A 84 1.59 1.86 9.75
N ASP A 85 0.40 2.38 9.50
CA ASP A 85 -0.86 1.63 9.57
C ASP A 85 -0.94 0.71 8.34
N VAL A 86 -0.93 -0.60 8.55
CA VAL A 86 -0.91 -1.61 7.49
C VAL A 86 -2.10 -2.55 7.63
N GLU A 87 -2.68 -2.98 6.51
CA GLU A 87 -3.84 -3.87 6.52
C GLU A 87 -3.81 -4.87 5.36
N VAL A 88 -4.39 -6.05 5.59
CA VAL A 88 -4.67 -7.03 4.54
C VAL A 88 -6.17 -7.03 4.31
N CYS A 89 -6.59 -6.58 3.13
CA CYS A 89 -8.00 -6.51 2.74
C CYS A 89 -8.38 -7.77 1.97
N HIS A 90 -9.16 -8.65 2.60
CA HIS A 90 -9.67 -9.87 1.99
C HIS A 90 -11.00 -9.62 1.29
N VAL A 91 -11.04 -9.85 -0.03
CA VAL A 91 -12.25 -9.71 -0.84
C VAL A 91 -12.89 -11.07 -1.04
N ALA A 92 -14.16 -11.20 -0.63
CA ALA A 92 -14.94 -12.42 -0.82
C ALA A 92 -15.81 -12.35 -2.08
N ALA A 93 -15.89 -13.45 -2.83
CA ALA A 93 -16.84 -13.58 -3.93
C ALA A 93 -18.23 -13.89 -3.35
N VAL A 94 -19.18 -12.97 -3.52
CA VAL A 94 -20.53 -13.08 -2.92
C VAL A 94 -21.62 -13.54 -3.90
N GLY A 95 -21.31 -13.67 -5.20
CA GLY A 95 -22.28 -14.02 -6.26
C GLY A 95 -23.35 -12.95 -6.48
N ALA A 96 -23.64 -12.61 -7.73
CA ALA A 96 -24.75 -11.71 -8.03
C ALA A 96 -26.05 -12.51 -8.14
N LYS A 97 -26.86 -12.57 -7.09
CA LYS A 97 -28.30 -12.77 -7.30
C LYS A 97 -28.87 -11.43 -7.72
N SER A 98 -28.99 -11.19 -9.02
CA SER A 98 -29.80 -10.08 -9.54
C SER A 98 -31.17 -10.19 -8.88
N LYS A 99 -31.52 -9.24 -8.00
CA LYS A 99 -32.91 -9.11 -7.57
C LYS A 99 -33.68 -8.65 -8.80
N SER A 100 -34.32 -9.59 -9.50
CA SER A 100 -35.38 -9.28 -10.44
C SER A 100 -36.43 -8.52 -9.63
N VAL A 101 -36.55 -7.22 -9.86
CA VAL A 101 -37.66 -6.43 -9.34
C VAL A 101 -38.88 -6.89 -10.12
N ALA A 102 -39.79 -7.61 -9.46
CA ALA A 102 -41.14 -7.86 -9.94
C ALA A 102 -42.03 -6.66 -9.62
#